data_AF-A0A8H7A7T6-F1
#
_entry.id   AF-A0A8H7A7T6-F1
#
_cell.length_a   1.000
_cell.length_b   1.000
_cell.length_c   1.000
_cell.angle_alpha   90.00
_cell.angle_beta   90.00
_cell.angle_gamma   90.00
#
_symmetry.space_group_name_H-M   'P 1'
#
loop_
_entity.id
_entity.type
_entity.pdbx_description
1 polymer ?
#
loop_
_entity_poly.entity_id
_entity_poly.type
_entity_poly.pdbx_seq_one_letter_code
_entity_poly.pdbx_strand_id
1 'polypeptide(L)'
;MRTSLRQLMICTIQKATILCCSLTNTAVPHVYENFDPEFMVIDEAARPTEPEIWTAFAHYAPVGRLLIAGTRQLGPHVHSQFTLKKGEENPNGFASQQGLSLMA
;
A
#
# COMPACT_ATOMS: atom_id res chain seq x y z
N MET A 1 -1.86 13.78 -31.25
CA MET A 1 -2.77 12.65 -30.94
C MET A 1 -2.53 11.99 -29.58
N ARG A 2 -1.30 11.93 -29.02
CA ARG A 2 -1.05 11.33 -27.67
C ARG A 2 -1.52 12.18 -26.49
N THR A 3 -1.59 13.50 -26.66
CA THR A 3 -1.96 14.46 -25.60
C THR A 3 -3.40 14.29 -25.13
N SER A 4 -4.33 13.97 -26.04
CA SER A 4 -5.76 13.84 -25.72
C SER A 4 -6.07 12.66 -24.81
N LEU A 5 -5.39 11.52 -25.02
CA LEU A 5 -5.66 10.30 -24.25
C LEU A 5 -5.13 10.43 -22.82
N ARG A 6 -3.96 11.05 -22.64
CA ARG A 6 -3.42 11.36 -21.31
C ARG A 6 -4.30 12.34 -20.54
N GLN A 7 -4.80 13.39 -21.20
CA GLN A 7 -5.74 14.32 -20.59
C GLN A 7 -7.05 13.64 -20.19
N LEU A 8 -7.60 12.78 -21.06
CA LEU A 8 -8.80 12.02 -20.74
C LEU A 8 -8.60 11.13 -19.51
N MET A 9 -7.45 10.44 -19.42
CA MET A 9 -7.10 9.62 -18.27
C MET A 9 -7.02 10.46 -16.99
N ILE A 10 -6.31 11.59 -17.01
CA ILE A 10 -6.19 12.48 -15.85
C ILE A 10 -7.57 12.99 -15.41
N CYS A 11 -8.39 13.49 -16.34
CA CYS A 11 -9.75 13.93 -16.04
C CYS A 11 -10.61 12.80 -15.46
N THR A 12 -10.44 11.57 -15.93
CA THR A 12 -11.17 10.41 -15.42
C THR A 12 -10.78 10.11 -13.98
N ILE A 13 -9.48 10.12 -13.66
CA ILE A 13 -8.97 9.90 -12.30
C ILE A 13 -9.47 11.00 -11.35
N GLN A 14 -9.38 12.27 -11.76
CA GLN A 14 -9.82 13.42 -10.95
C GLN A 14 -11.33 13.44 -10.67
N LYS A 15 -12.14 12.78 -11.51
CA LYS A 15 -13.60 12.68 -11.35
C LYS A 15 -14.02 11.36 -10.71
N ALA A 16 -13.11 10.43 -10.50
CA ALA A 16 -13.43 9.16 -9.87
C ALA A 16 -13.87 9.38 -8.41
N THR A 17 -14.97 8.77 -8.01
CA THR A 17 -15.36 8.69 -6.60
C THR A 17 -14.57 7.60 -5.88
N ILE A 18 -14.25 6.52 -6.59
CA ILE A 18 -13.50 5.37 -6.09
C ILE A 18 -12.45 5.02 -7.14
N LEU A 19 -11.21 4.83 -6.69
CA LEU A 19 -10.12 4.36 -7.53
C LEU A 19 -9.63 3.01 -7.01
N CYS A 20 -9.71 1.99 -7.85
CA CYS A 20 -9.21 0.65 -7.54
C CYS A 20 -7.91 0.41 -8.29
N CYS A 21 -6.84 0.07 -7.57
CA CYS A 21 -5.56 -0.30 -8.14
C CYS A 21 -4.79 -1.26 -7.23
N SER A 22 -3.74 -1.90 -7.75
CA SER A 22 -2.79 -2.62 -6.90
C SER A 22 -1.97 -1.64 -6.07
N LEU A 23 -1.45 -2.10 -4.93
CA LEU A 23 -0.58 -1.29 -4.06
C LEU A 23 0.57 -0.62 -4.82
N THR A 24 1.26 -1.35 -5.70
CA THR A 24 2.36 -0.79 -6.49
C THR A 24 1.95 0.40 -7.36
N ASN A 25 0.69 0.45 -7.79
CA ASN A 25 0.19 1.48 -8.68
C ASN A 25 -0.22 2.75 -7.94
N THR A 26 -0.29 2.73 -6.61
CA THR A 26 -0.57 3.94 -5.82
C THR A 26 0.57 4.95 -5.92
N ALA A 27 1.81 4.49 -6.13
CA ALA A 27 3.01 5.31 -6.29
C ALA A 27 3.23 5.85 -7.72
N VAL A 28 2.28 5.62 -8.64
CA VAL A 28 2.41 6.11 -10.02
C VAL A 28 2.05 7.61 -10.08
N PRO A 29 2.88 8.49 -10.66
CA PRO A 29 2.68 9.95 -10.63
C PRO A 29 1.31 10.42 -11.07
N HIS A 30 0.80 9.92 -12.19
CA HIS A 30 -0.50 10.34 -12.69
C HIS A 30 -1.68 9.84 -11.83
N VAL A 31 -1.45 8.94 -10.88
CA VAL A 31 -2.43 8.50 -9.87
C VAL A 31 -2.36 9.44 -8.66
N TYR A 32 -1.21 9.49 -7.97
CA TYR A 32 -1.12 10.25 -6.71
C TYR A 32 -1.16 11.77 -6.88
N GLU A 33 -0.82 12.31 -8.06
CA GLU A 33 -0.94 13.75 -8.33
C GLU A 33 -2.39 14.17 -8.65
N ASN A 34 -3.29 13.22 -8.91
CA ASN A 34 -4.62 13.49 -9.48
C ASN A 34 -5.78 12.84 -8.71
N PHE A 35 -5.48 12.12 -7.63
CA PHE A 35 -6.47 11.49 -6.78
C PHE A 35 -6.05 11.69 -5.33
N ASP A 36 -6.96 12.16 -4.48
CA ASP A 36 -6.72 12.36 -3.05
C ASP A 36 -7.90 11.75 -2.27
N PRO A 37 -7.80 10.47 -1.88
CA PRO A 37 -8.86 9.79 -1.19
C PRO A 37 -8.95 10.22 0.27
N GLU A 38 -10.15 10.57 0.74
CA GLU A 38 -10.42 10.74 2.17
C GLU A 38 -10.36 9.40 2.93
N PHE A 39 -10.61 8.28 2.24
CA PHE A 39 -10.63 6.95 2.82
C PHE A 39 -9.89 5.93 1.95
N MET A 40 -9.04 5.12 2.57
CA MET A 40 -8.24 4.10 1.88
C MET A 40 -8.58 2.70 2.40
N VAL A 41 -8.87 1.78 1.48
CA VAL A 41 -9.10 0.36 1.77
C VAL A 41 -8.01 -0.46 1.12
N ILE A 42 -7.34 -1.30 1.89
CA ILE A 42 -6.36 -2.27 1.40
C ILE A 42 -6.90 -3.66 1.70
N ASP A 43 -7.35 -4.34 0.65
CA ASP A 43 -7.73 -5.74 0.72
C ASP A 43 -6.50 -6.64 0.65
N GLU A 44 -6.62 -7.86 1.20
CA GLU A 44 -5.52 -8.83 1.28
C GLU A 44 -4.24 -8.27 1.93
N ALA A 45 -4.38 -7.41 2.95
CA ALA A 45 -3.27 -6.69 3.57
C ALA A 45 -2.24 -7.58 4.31
N ALA A 46 -2.53 -8.88 4.49
CA ALA A 46 -1.55 -9.87 4.97
C ALA A 46 -0.60 -10.38 3.86
N ARG A 47 -0.94 -10.16 2.60
CA ARG A 47 -0.21 -10.65 1.43
C ARG A 47 0.98 -9.79 0.99
N PRO A 48 0.92 -8.45 1.01
CA PRO A 48 2.09 -7.62 0.72
C PRO A 48 3.05 -7.57 1.91
N THR A 49 4.32 -7.34 1.61
CA THR A 49 5.32 -6.96 2.60
C THR A 49 5.07 -5.53 3.09
N GLU A 50 5.57 -5.19 4.29
CA GLU A 50 5.44 -3.83 4.85
C GLU A 50 5.96 -2.72 3.90
N PRO A 51 7.13 -2.87 3.21
CA PRO A 51 7.59 -1.88 2.24
C PRO A 51 6.63 -1.69 1.06
N GLU A 52 5.93 -2.75 0.62
CA GLU A 52 4.94 -2.63 -0.44
C GLU A 52 3.72 -1.83 0.04
N ILE A 53 3.26 -2.03 1.27
CA ILE A 53 2.18 -1.23 1.86
C ILE A 53 2.57 0.25 1.98
N TRP A 54 3.83 0.55 2.34
CA TRP A 54 4.28 1.94 2.48
C TRP A 54 4.15 2.77 1.21
N THR A 55 4.16 2.16 0.03
CA THR A 55 3.94 2.88 -1.23
C THR A 55 2.57 3.57 -1.29
N ALA A 56 1.55 3.02 -0.60
CA ALA A 56 0.25 3.65 -0.48
C ALA A 56 0.23 4.76 0.60
N PHE A 57 1.05 4.66 1.63
CA PHE A 57 1.07 5.64 2.71
C PHE A 57 2.05 6.80 2.51
N ALA A 58 3.01 6.65 1.59
CA ALA A 58 3.98 7.70 1.28
C ALA A 58 3.36 8.89 0.53
N HIS A 59 2.33 8.63 -0.29
CA HIS A 59 1.76 9.63 -1.19
C HIS A 59 0.38 10.13 -0.78
N TYR A 60 -0.31 9.42 0.12
CA TYR A 60 -1.69 9.75 0.51
C TYR A 60 -1.79 9.90 2.02
N ALA A 61 -2.56 10.90 2.45
CA ALA A 61 -2.88 11.15 3.85
C ALA A 61 -4.39 11.03 4.10
N PRO A 62 -5.01 9.86 3.84
CA PRO A 62 -6.44 9.69 4.01
C PRO A 62 -6.83 9.87 5.48
N VAL A 63 -8.01 10.42 5.71
CA VAL A 63 -8.63 10.61 7.03
C VAL A 63 -8.87 9.26 7.71
N GLY A 64 -9.25 8.24 6.94
CA GLY A 64 -9.48 6.88 7.44
C GLY A 64 -8.80 5.81 6.59
N ARG A 65 -8.40 4.72 7.25
CA ARG A 65 -7.74 3.57 6.63
C ARG A 65 -8.37 2.27 7.12
N LEU A 66 -8.66 1.35 6.21
CA LEU A 66 -9.14 0.01 6.52
C LEU A 66 -8.21 -1.02 5.88
N LEU A 67 -7.61 -1.88 6.72
CA LEU A 67 -6.78 -2.99 6.29
C LEU A 67 -7.54 -4.28 6.52
N ILE A 68 -7.83 -5.02 5.44
CA ILE A 68 -8.53 -6.30 5.51
C ILE A 68 -7.49 -7.39 5.29
N ALA A 69 -7.32 -8.28 6.28
CA ALA A 69 -6.25 -9.27 6.28
C ALA A 69 -6.73 -10.62 6.82
N GLY A 70 -6.47 -11.69 6.07
CA GLY A 70 -6.59 -13.07 6.56
C GLY A 70 -5.27 -13.55 7.14
N THR A 71 -5.06 -13.45 8.45
CA THR A 71 -3.79 -13.86 9.10
C THR A 71 -3.48 -15.36 9.00
N ARG A 72 -4.46 -16.18 8.62
CA ARG A 72 -4.33 -17.62 8.37
C ARG A 72 -4.34 -17.99 6.87
N GLN A 73 -4.28 -17.00 5.98
CA GLN A 73 -4.23 -17.17 4.53
C GLN A 73 -2.80 -16.98 4.01
N LEU A 74 -2.64 -16.80 2.70
CA LEU A 74 -1.34 -16.66 2.06
C LEU A 74 -0.63 -15.37 2.52
N GLY A 75 0.57 -15.54 3.10
CA GLY A 75 1.47 -14.44 3.42
C GLY A 75 2.29 -13.94 2.22
N PRO A 76 3.20 -12.99 2.44
CA PRO A 76 4.04 -12.43 1.40
C PRO A 76 5.00 -13.46 0.82
N HIS A 77 5.14 -13.44 -0.50
CA HIS A 77 6.10 -14.27 -1.21
C HIS A 77 7.40 -13.49 -1.45
N VAL A 78 8.48 -13.90 -0.77
CA VAL A 78 9.80 -13.29 -0.90
C VAL A 78 10.77 -14.32 -1.49
N HIS A 79 11.33 -14.04 -2.66
CA HIS A 79 12.25 -14.95 -3.35
C HIS A 79 13.61 -15.10 -2.64
N SER A 80 14.00 -14.12 -1.82
CA SER A 80 15.26 -14.15 -1.08
C SER A 80 15.16 -15.05 0.17
N GLN A 81 15.90 -16.16 0.17
CA GLN A 81 15.97 -17.08 1.32
C GLN A 81 16.63 -16.48 2.57
N PHE A 82 17.51 -15.48 2.41
CA PHE A 82 18.14 -14.79 3.54
C PHE A 82 17.15 -13.95 4.35
N THR A 83 16.09 -13.47 3.70
CA THR A 83 15.06 -12.63 4.34
C THR A 83 14.08 -13.48 5.16
N LEU A 84 13.83 -14.73 4.76
CA LEU A 84 12.87 -15.63 5.40
C LEU A 84 13.32 -16.09 6.80
N LYS A 85 14.61 -16.41 6.98
CA LYS A 85 15.15 -16.89 8.27
C LYS A 85 15.01 -15.90 9.42
N LYS A 86 14.96 -14.59 9.12
CA LYS A 86 14.83 -13.52 10.12
C LYS A 86 13.37 -13.30 10.56
N GLY A 87 12.40 -13.69 9.73
CA GLY A 87 10.97 -13.57 10.02
C GLY A 87 10.41 -14.69 10.90
N GLU A 88 11.04 -15.88 10.89
CA GLU A 88 10.65 -17.00 11.76
C GLU A 88 11.03 -16.77 13.24
N GLU A 89 12.12 -16.03 13.50
CA GLU A 89 12.55 -15.71 14.87
C GLU A 89 11.86 -14.47 15.45
N ASN A 90 11.20 -13.65 14.63
CA ASN A 90 10.45 -12.50 15.09
C ASN A 90 9.31 -12.14 14.12
N PRO A 91 8.04 -12.53 14.41
CA PRO A 91 6.90 -12.15 13.57
C PRO A 91 6.67 -10.62 13.55
N ASN A 92 7.35 -9.86 14.41
CA ASN A 92 7.35 -8.40 14.49
C ASN A 92 8.72 -7.80 14.14
N GLY A 93 9.36 -8.26 13.06
CA GLY A 93 10.73 -7.89 12.67
C GLY A 93 11.04 -6.40 12.53
N PHE A 94 10.03 -5.52 12.55
CA PHE A 94 10.18 -4.06 12.55
C PHE A 94 9.80 -3.34 13.86
N ALA A 95 9.05 -3.96 14.79
CA ALA A 95 8.77 -3.35 16.10
C ALA A 95 10.05 -3.15 16.93
N SER A 96 11.13 -3.87 16.60
CA SER A 96 12.45 -3.70 17.22
C SER A 96 13.36 -2.68 16.51
N GLN A 97 13.00 -2.20 15.31
CA GLN A 97 13.83 -1.24 14.55
C GLN A 97 13.34 0.21 14.65
N GLN A 98 12.08 0.42 15.00
CA GLN A 98 11.61 1.71 15.49
C GLN A 98 11.36 1.53 16.98
N GLY A 99 12.11 2.23 17.83
CA GLY A 99 11.92 2.24 19.29
C GLY A 99 10.60 2.90 19.73
N LEU A 100 9.48 2.51 19.12
CA LEU A 100 8.13 2.84 19.54
C LEU A 100 7.63 1.70 20.42
N SER A 101 8.16 1.67 21.64
CA SER A 101 7.46 1.08 22.77
C SER A 101 6.20 1.92 23.01
N LEU A 102 5.09 1.53 22.37
CA LEU A 102 3.78 1.93 22.84
C LEU A 102 3.53 1.17 24.13
N MET A 103 3.75 1.85 25.26
CA MET A 103 3.25 1.43 26.56
C MET A 103 1.73 1.27 26.46
N ALA A 104 1.29 0.02 26.49
CA ALA A 104 0.00 -0.39 27.02
C ALA A 104 0.27 -1.22 28.28
#